data_AF-A0A7S0WAQ0-F1
#
_entry.id   AF-A0A7S0WAQ0-F1
#
_cell.length_a   1.000
_cell.length_b   1.000
_cell.length_c   1.000
_cell.angle_alpha   90.00
_cell.angle_beta   90.00
_cell.angle_gamma   90.00
#
_symmetry.space_group_name_H-M   'P 1'
#
loop_
_entity.id
_entity.type
_entity.pdbx_description
1 polymer ?
#
loop_
_entity_poly.entity_id
_entity_poly.type
_entity_poly.pdbx_seq_one_letter_code
_entity_poly.pdbx_strand_id
1 'polypeptide(L)'
;ERRHYGHVYSVTWLDTWEECMHAVRNGTADATFLDEPVVQYFLSSVTDDPCSLITVGKPFNPVGYGIAFPDDSLDFIPYSRAIIRLTELGQITRLARNYSIGPN
;
A
#
# COMPACT_ATOMS: atom_id res chain seq x y z
N GLU A 1 8.59 -20.40 13.57
CA GLU A 1 9.04 -20.66 12.18
C GLU A 1 7.88 -21.22 11.35
N ARG A 2 7.68 -20.70 10.14
CA ARG A 2 6.71 -21.25 9.18
C ARG A 2 7.48 -21.85 7.99
N ARG A 3 6.99 -22.98 7.47
CA ARG A 3 7.57 -23.66 6.30
C ARG A 3 6.61 -23.56 5.11
N HIS A 4 7.12 -23.14 3.97
CA HIS A 4 6.40 -23.18 2.69
C HIS A 4 7.40 -23.33 1.55
N TYR A 5 7.07 -24.18 0.58
CA TYR A 5 7.94 -24.55 -0.54
C TYR A 5 9.38 -24.93 -0.16
N GLY A 6 9.59 -25.55 1.00
CA GLY A 6 10.92 -25.97 1.47
C GLY A 6 11.77 -24.85 2.08
N HIS A 7 11.28 -23.61 2.12
CA HIS A 7 11.93 -22.49 2.80
C HIS A 7 11.40 -22.34 4.23
N VAL A 8 12.30 -21.97 5.14
CA VAL A 8 11.98 -21.62 6.52
C VAL A 8 12.06 -20.11 6.62
N TYR A 9 11.00 -19.50 7.15
CA TYR A 9 10.99 -18.06 7.40
C TYR A 9 10.46 -17.77 8.80
N SER A 10 11.06 -16.74 9.40
CA SER A 10 10.58 -16.09 10.61
C SER A 10 9.53 -15.05 10.20
N VAL A 11 8.41 -15.02 10.91
CA VAL A 11 7.37 -14.00 10.71
C VAL A 11 7.19 -13.27 12.02
N THR A 12 7.40 -11.96 11.98
CA THR A 12 7.14 -11.05 13.09
C THR A 12 5.94 -10.19 12.72
N TRP A 13 4.95 -10.12 13.61
CA TRP A 13 3.82 -9.22 13.47
C TRP A 13 4.11 -7.94 14.22
N LEU A 14 3.79 -6.80 13.60
CA LEU A 14 3.94 -5.46 14.17
C LEU A 14 2.59 -4.77 14.09
N ASP A 15 2.38 -3.75 14.91
CA ASP A 15 1.06 -3.15 15.11
C ASP A 15 0.74 -2.11 14.03
N THR A 16 1.77 -1.48 13.46
CA THR A 16 1.62 -0.44 12.42
C THR A 16 2.44 -0.74 11.18
N TRP A 17 2.03 -0.15 10.05
CA TRP A 17 2.76 -0.31 8.80
C TRP A 17 4.10 0.44 8.83
N GLU A 18 4.18 1.54 9.59
CA GLU A 18 5.42 2.30 9.80
C GLU A 18 6.47 1.46 10.50
N GLU A 19 6.08 0.73 11.56
CA GLU A 19 6.96 -0.19 12.28
C GLU A 19 7.54 -1.26 11.36
N CYS A 20 6.72 -1.80 10.44
CA CYS A 20 7.18 -2.74 9.41
C CYS A 20 8.27 -2.13 8.52
N MET A 21 8.08 -0.90 8.04
CA MET A 21 9.08 -0.22 7.19
C MET A 21 10.37 0.05 7.97
N HIS A 22 10.26 0.49 9.23
CA HIS A 22 11.43 0.70 10.10
C HIS A 22 12.14 -0.60 10.44
N ALA A 23 11.42 -1.71 10.61
CA ALA A 23 12.02 -3.01 10.88
C ALA A 23 12.92 -3.48 9.72
N VAL A 24 12.47 -3.28 8.48
CA VAL A 24 13.30 -3.55 7.29
C VAL A 24 14.49 -2.60 7.22
N ARG A 25 14.24 -1.29 7.41
CA ARG A 25 15.30 -0.26 7.34
C ARG A 25 16.40 -0.48 8.38
N ASN A 26 16.04 -0.94 9.57
CA ASN A 26 16.96 -1.19 10.68
C ASN A 26 17.59 -2.59 10.64
N GLY A 27 17.20 -3.44 9.68
CA GLY A 27 17.70 -4.82 9.54
C GLY A 27 17.17 -5.79 10.60
N THR A 28 16.07 -5.47 11.29
CA THR A 28 15.41 -6.43 12.20
C THR A 28 14.47 -7.38 11.47
N ALA A 29 14.08 -7.04 10.24
CA ALA A 29 13.39 -7.91 9.29
C ALA A 29 14.05 -7.80 7.90
N ASP A 30 14.09 -8.89 7.14
CA ASP A 30 14.66 -8.88 5.78
C ASP A 30 13.73 -8.25 4.74
N ALA A 31 12.42 -8.32 4.97
CA ALA A 31 11.38 -7.80 4.08
C ALA A 31 10.06 -7.61 4.83
N THR A 32 9.16 -6.81 4.23
CA THR A 32 7.76 -6.69 4.66
C THR A 32 6.83 -6.73 3.45
N PHE A 33 5.55 -7.07 3.69
CA PHE A 33 4.49 -7.03 2.70
C PHE A 33 3.46 -5.98 3.12
N LEU A 34 3.25 -4.99 2.27
CA LEU A 34 2.32 -3.89 2.49
C LEU A 34 1.65 -3.51 1.17
N ASP A 35 0.55 -2.78 1.27
CA ASP A 35 -0.13 -2.25 0.09
C ASP A 35 0.77 -1.23 -0.61
N GLU A 36 0.92 -1.39 -1.93
CA GLU A 36 1.80 -0.56 -2.77
C GLU A 36 1.69 0.96 -2.54
N PRO A 37 0.49 1.58 -2.48
CA PRO A 37 0.40 3.03 -2.26
C PRO A 37 0.96 3.48 -0.90
N VAL A 38 0.89 2.65 0.14
CA VAL A 38 1.46 2.96 1.46
C VAL A 38 2.98 2.98 1.38
N VAL A 39 3.56 2.00 0.69
CA VAL A 39 5.01 1.90 0.48
C VAL A 39 5.52 3.07 -0.37
N GLN A 40 4.84 3.40 -1.47
CA GLN A 40 5.20 4.53 -2.32
C GLN A 40 5.20 5.85 -1.56
N TYR A 41 4.16 6.10 -0.75
CA TYR A 41 4.08 7.27 0.11
C TYR A 41 5.27 7.34 1.09
N PHE A 42 5.55 6.23 1.79
CA PHE A 42 6.67 6.20 2.73
C PHE A 42 8.01 6.49 2.04
N LEU A 43 8.30 5.78 0.94
CA LEU A 43 9.55 5.96 0.20
C LEU A 43 9.70 7.40 -0.30
N SER A 44 8.61 8.05 -0.71
CA SER A 44 8.63 9.47 -1.12
C SER A 44 8.91 10.45 0.03
N SER A 45 8.64 10.03 1.27
CA SER A 45 8.83 10.84 2.48
C SER A 45 10.23 10.71 3.09
N VAL A 46 10.97 9.64 2.77
CA VAL A 46 12.33 9.39 3.25
C VAL A 46 13.31 10.25 2.46
N THR A 47 13.85 11.30 3.09
CA THR A 47 14.77 12.26 2.44
C THR A 47 16.21 12.12 2.89
N ASP A 48 16.44 11.48 4.04
CA ASP A 48 17.75 11.31 4.68
C ASP A 48 18.57 10.16 4.07
N ASP A 49 17.91 9.12 3.59
CA ASP A 49 18.53 7.99 2.86
C ASP A 49 17.59 7.37 1.81
N PRO A 50 17.42 8.03 0.64
CA PRO A 50 16.37 7.75 -0.33
C PRO A 50 16.50 6.40 -1.06
N CYS A 51 17.56 5.63 -0.79
CA CYS A 51 17.80 4.32 -1.41
C CYS A 51 17.96 3.17 -0.39
N SER A 52 17.69 3.43 0.90
CA SER A 52 17.78 2.40 1.95
C SER A 52 16.75 1.27 1.80
N LEU A 53 15.65 1.52 1.09
CA LEU A 53 14.56 0.58 0.87
C LEU A 53 14.11 0.63 -0.59
N ILE A 54 13.71 -0.52 -1.13
CA ILE A 54 13.14 -0.65 -2.46
C ILE A 54 11.97 -1.63 -2.44
N THR A 55 11.03 -1.46 -3.38
CA THR A 55 10.05 -2.50 -3.69
C THR A 55 10.67 -3.53 -4.63
N VAL A 56 10.35 -4.80 -4.44
CA VAL A 56 10.83 -5.90 -5.29
C VAL A 56 9.69 -6.83 -5.68
N GLY A 57 9.81 -7.44 -6.87
CA GLY A 57 8.81 -8.37 -7.40
C GLY A 57 7.60 -7.68 -8.05
N LYS A 58 6.65 -8.49 -8.50
CA LYS A 58 5.37 -8.02 -9.04
C LYS A 58 4.32 -7.97 -7.91
N PRO A 59 3.34 -7.06 -7.98
CA PRO A 59 2.16 -7.13 -7.12
C PRO A 59 1.51 -8.52 -7.22
N PHE A 60 1.25 -9.15 -6.08
CA PHE A 60 0.74 -10.52 -6.00
C PHE A 60 -0.70 -10.61 -5.52
N ASN A 61 -1.28 -9.51 -5.03
CA ASN A 61 -2.69 -9.41 -4.62
C ASN A 61 -3.26 -8.03 -4.99
N PRO A 62 -3.60 -7.79 -6.27
CA PRO A 62 -4.07 -6.48 -6.72
C PRO A 62 -5.51 -6.25 -6.23
N VAL A 63 -5.63 -5.55 -5.10
CA VAL A 63 -6.90 -5.09 -4.52
C VAL A 63 -6.95 -3.56 -4.53
N GLY A 64 -8.15 -3.00 -4.66
CA GLY A 64 -8.38 -1.55 -4.63
C GLY A 64 -8.98 -1.09 -3.31
N TYR A 65 -8.77 0.18 -2.96
CA TYR A 65 -9.46 0.82 -1.84
C TYR A 65 -10.86 1.30 -2.25
N GLY A 66 -11.83 1.09 -1.37
CA GLY A 66 -13.22 1.49 -1.57
C GLY A 66 -13.82 2.12 -0.32
N ILE A 67 -14.92 2.84 -0.51
CA ILE A 67 -15.76 3.31 0.59
C ILE A 67 -16.72 2.17 0.94
N ALA A 68 -16.68 1.72 2.19
CA ALA A 68 -17.58 0.68 2.69
C ALA A 68 -18.89 1.29 3.19
N PHE A 69 -19.99 0.59 2.92
CA PHE A 69 -21.34 0.92 3.37
C PHE A 69 -21.94 -0.30 4.08
N PRO A 70 -22.98 -0.11 4.94
CA PRO A 70 -23.81 -1.22 5.40
C PRO A 70 -24.34 -2.03 4.21
N ASP A 71 -24.56 -3.33 4.41
CA ASP A 71 -24.95 -4.27 3.37
C ASP A 71 -26.34 -3.98 2.76
N ASP A 72 -27.21 -3.31 3.51
CA ASP A 72 -28.54 -2.86 3.10
C ASP A 72 -28.60 -1.41 2.59
N SER A 73 -27.50 -0.67 2.64
CA SER A 73 -27.45 0.72 2.18
C SER A 73 -27.50 0.79 0.66
N LEU A 74 -28.30 1.72 0.11
CA LEU A 74 -28.27 2.05 -1.32
C LEU A 74 -27.31 3.21 -1.64
N ASP A 75 -26.65 3.79 -0.64
CA ASP A 75 -25.75 4.93 -0.83
C ASP A 75 -24.50 4.56 -1.64
N PHE A 76 -24.09 3.29 -1.66
CA PHE A 76 -22.99 2.88 -2.52
C PHE A 76 -23.22 3.27 -4.00
N ILE A 77 -24.48 3.31 -4.47
CA ILE A 77 -24.80 3.64 -5.87
C ILE A 77 -24.36 5.07 -6.24
N PRO A 78 -24.87 6.15 -5.58
CA PRO A 78 -24.43 7.50 -5.90
C PRO A 78 -22.94 7.74 -5.63
N TYR A 79 -22.36 7.13 -4.59
CA TYR A 79 -20.93 7.30 -4.28
C TYR A 79 -20.02 6.61 -5.29
N SER A 80 -20.32 5.38 -5.72
CA SER A 80 -19.58 4.70 -6.79
C SER A 80 -19.64 5.50 -8.10
N ARG A 81 -20.83 6.06 -8.45
CA ARG A 81 -20.96 6.94 -9.62
C ARG A 81 -20.13 8.22 -9.49
N ALA A 82 -20.08 8.81 -8.29
CA ALA A 82 -19.24 9.97 -8.03
C ALA A 82 -17.76 9.63 -8.19
N ILE A 83 -17.28 8.50 -7.67
CA ILE A 83 -15.88 8.04 -7.84
C ILE A 83 -15.55 7.87 -9.33
N ILE A 84 -16.42 7.21 -10.11
CA ILE A 84 -16.23 7.08 -11.57
C ILE A 84 -16.08 8.47 -12.21
N ARG A 85 -16.98 9.40 -11.89
CA ARG A 85 -16.94 10.76 -12.43
C ARG A 85 -15.65 11.50 -12.06
N LEU A 86 -15.19 11.38 -10.82
CA LEU A 86 -13.94 11.99 -10.36
C LEU A 86 -12.73 11.39 -11.08
N THR A 87 -12.75 10.09 -11.36
CA THR A 87 -11.72 9.39 -12.15
C THR A 87 -11.69 9.88 -13.59
N GLU A 88 -12.85 9.95 -14.27
CA GLU A 88 -12.98 10.48 -15.64
C GLU A 88 -12.47 11.92 -15.77
N LEU A 89 -12.69 12.74 -14.72
CA LEU A 89 -12.21 14.11 -14.66
C LEU A 89 -10.72 14.22 -14.28
N GLY A 90 -10.02 13.11 -14.08
CA GLY A 90 -8.62 13.05 -13.67
C GLY A 90 -8.35 13.53 -12.24
N GLN A 91 -9.39 13.71 -11.43
CA GLN A 91 -9.25 14.24 -10.07
C GLN A 91 -8.63 13.20 -9.13
N ILE A 92 -8.97 11.92 -9.30
CA ILE A 92 -8.33 10.82 -8.55
C ILE A 92 -6.84 10.73 -8.89
N THR A 93 -6.48 10.80 -10.17
CA THR A 93 -5.07 10.82 -10.61
C THR A 93 -4.31 12.03 -10.05
N ARG A 94 -4.94 13.21 -10.04
CA ARG A 94 -4.35 14.41 -9.44
C ARG A 94 -4.14 14.24 -7.94
N LEU A 95 -5.10 13.65 -7.24
CA LEU A 95 -4.98 13.35 -5.82
C LEU A 95 -3.81 12.40 -5.55
N ALA A 96 -3.72 11.29 -6.28
CA ALA A 96 -2.62 10.33 -6.13
C ALA A 96 -1.25 10.99 -6.34
N ARG A 97 -1.12 11.83 -7.36
CA ARG A 97 0.11 12.61 -7.64
C ARG A 97 0.51 13.54 -6.49
N ASN A 98 -0.45 14.17 -5.82
CA ASN A 98 -0.15 15.06 -4.68
C ASN A 98 0.50 14.32 -3.51
N TYR A 99 0.29 13.01 -3.42
CA TYR A 99 0.88 12.13 -2.42
C TYR A 99 2.02 11.27 -2.97
N SER A 100 2.47 11.53 -4.20
CA SER A 100 3.52 10.73 -4.86
C SER A 100 3.16 9.23 -4.97
N ILE A 101 1.87 8.94 -5.16
CA ILE A 101 1.33 7.59 -5.32
C ILE A 101 0.89 7.40 -6.77
N GLY A 102 1.12 6.19 -7.31
CA GLY A 102 0.71 5.79 -8.65
C GLY A 102 1.88 5.27 -9.49
N PRO A 103 1.64 4.94 -10.76
CA PRO A 103 2.71 4.54 -11.67
C PRO A 103 3.70 5.70 -11.85
N ASN A 104 4.98 5.39 -11.65
CA ASN A 104 6.12 6.27 -11.96
C ASN A 104 6.34 6.39 -13.46
#